data_AF-A0A7S2N702-F1
#
_entry.id   AF-A0A7S2N702-F1
#
_cell.length_a   1.000
_cell.length_b   1.000
_cell.length_c   1.000
_cell.angle_alpha   90.00
_cell.angle_beta   90.00
_cell.angle_gamma   90.00
#
_symmetry.space_group_name_H-M   'P 1'
#
loop_
_entity.id
_entity.type
_entity.pdbx_description
1 polymer ?
#
loop_
_entity_poly.entity_id
_entity_poly.type
_entity_poly.pdbx_seq_one_letter_code
_entity_poly.pdbx_strand_id
1 'polypeptide(L)'
;EWFVVRKAEVQMSGDNVLMPSIKMGVEAREQIIGENGLEDVRTTKPNHPLVKYAEMFTHNFDLIAERKSVVFHLRELAKASVLAKFLVESGVDLDDSWFKMAADETDACCMEIPQLWNEQRASQIQVEDGRIVSSGEGLKSAGKMHGIYGGVETGIGQLQRVGVPVGRVPTAKVSMARAPALSQRLIQARTGMAEMPLEAPGAAPGVPKGVDLNLDRFDLSQAAETEDEVPAGNWGGEAFIGRAFWKNLSGSEVFGKEDTAMLRELFNPNMCDRREDCELFVPPETNMAYVAKLRSLLKEEATVREQRKEHFFSQNFAPDSASTLFPSWKPTVSVAGSQAGQLVAHPELVADAGRRLTARAASFDKLTEDGSRFRIYQLGGLEVRTIQEQGSEEAVGAVFSKVRVEKASEQGSWSTVAKTDKIVKAVLYVEQDVEAAEATAQHFFALLETDHDGAVAVEMLRDGSFAWVESPADLEARKAQAKVIRAAECSMGYTVQELRSRVTEAEAAARGDRRCYAEAVLLLVLSAREKAWAALSEHEQSLAQKLGASAEGWNTRQADVFGQDWPRLAAEQRSAAEALGFCEVSWCPSAARERSVAKTAPAPAQKKVEDLSKEEQEAIMAEWVKKTYGVGA
;
A
#
# COMPACT_ATOMS: atom_id res chain seq x y z
N GLU A 1 10.58 25.21 -9.11
CA GLU A 1 9.62 24.91 -10.18
C GLU A 1 8.81 26.16 -10.45
N TRP A 2 8.48 26.43 -11.71
CA TRP A 2 7.78 27.65 -12.12
C TRP A 2 6.50 27.30 -12.86
N PHE A 3 5.36 27.78 -12.39
CA PHE A 3 4.11 27.72 -13.14
C PHE A 3 4.11 28.81 -14.21
N VAL A 4 3.93 28.44 -15.47
CA VAL A 4 4.05 29.35 -16.60
C VAL A 4 2.83 29.29 -17.52
N VAL A 5 2.42 30.43 -18.05
CA VAL A 5 1.44 30.50 -19.16
C VAL A 5 2.19 30.28 -20.49
N ARG A 6 2.03 29.14 -21.16
CA ARG A 6 2.72 28.83 -22.43
C ARG A 6 1.98 29.33 -23.67
N LYS A 7 0.66 29.46 -23.60
CA LYS A 7 -0.20 30.06 -24.62
C LYS A 7 -1.30 30.85 -23.92
N ALA A 8 -1.64 32.02 -24.45
CA ALA A 8 -2.79 32.79 -24.04
C ALA A 8 -3.42 33.41 -25.30
N GLU A 9 -4.74 33.31 -25.41
CA GLU A 9 -5.54 33.95 -26.45
C GLU A 9 -6.94 34.24 -25.90
N VAL A 10 -7.65 35.20 -26.49
CA VAL A 10 -9.08 35.40 -26.24
C VAL A 10 -9.82 34.97 -27.48
N GLN A 11 -10.78 34.06 -27.31
CA GLN A 11 -11.65 33.57 -28.36
C GLN A 11 -12.98 34.31 -28.31
N MET A 12 -13.62 34.51 -29.46
CA MET A 12 -14.99 35.04 -29.53
C MET A 12 -15.90 33.98 -30.16
N SER A 13 -16.92 33.56 -29.42
CA SER A 13 -17.95 32.62 -29.91
C SER A 13 -18.93 33.31 -30.87
N GLY A 14 -19.73 32.52 -31.60
CA GLY A 14 -20.75 33.04 -32.52
C GLY A 14 -21.83 33.91 -31.87
N ASP A 15 -22.03 33.81 -30.56
CA ASP A 15 -22.92 34.65 -29.74
C ASP A 15 -22.20 35.87 -29.10
N ASN A 16 -20.97 36.18 -29.53
CA ASN A 16 -20.14 37.29 -29.06
C ASN A 16 -19.71 37.18 -27.59
N VAL A 17 -19.57 35.97 -27.06
CA VAL A 17 -18.99 35.75 -25.73
C VAL A 17 -17.48 35.66 -25.85
N LEU A 18 -16.77 36.45 -25.05
CA LEU A 18 -15.31 36.38 -24.95
C LEU A 18 -14.91 35.23 -24.04
N MET A 19 -14.14 34.28 -24.57
CA MET A 19 -13.68 33.09 -23.88
C MET A 19 -12.15 33.10 -23.79
N PRO A 20 -11.56 33.38 -22.61
CA PRO A 20 -10.12 33.30 -22.45
C PRO A 20 -9.65 31.85 -22.53
N SER A 21 -8.69 31.58 -23.42
CA SER A 21 -8.08 30.26 -23.61
C SER A 21 -6.60 30.34 -23.24
N ILE A 22 -6.17 29.46 -22.34
CA ILE A 22 -4.78 29.41 -21.88
C ILE A 22 -4.25 27.98 -21.91
N LYS A 23 -2.94 27.85 -22.16
CA LYS A 23 -2.19 26.60 -21.96
C LYS A 23 -1.15 26.84 -20.89
N MET A 24 -1.37 26.31 -19.70
CA MET A 24 -0.40 26.38 -18.62
C MET A 24 0.57 25.20 -18.65
N GLY A 25 1.67 25.33 -17.91
CA GLY A 25 2.63 24.26 -17.69
C GLY A 25 3.57 24.59 -16.54
N VAL A 26 4.51 23.68 -16.29
CA VAL A 26 5.58 23.86 -15.30
C VAL A 26 6.93 23.88 -16.01
N GLU A 27 7.84 24.71 -15.52
CA GLU A 27 9.24 24.78 -15.92
C GLU A 27 10.16 24.49 -14.73
N ALA A 28 11.19 23.68 -14.95
CA ALA A 28 12.32 23.60 -14.03
C ALA A 28 13.31 24.73 -14.35
N ARG A 29 13.63 25.54 -13.35
CA ARG A 29 14.64 26.59 -13.43
C ARG A 29 15.68 26.37 -12.33
N GLU A 30 16.94 26.68 -12.63
CA GLU A 30 18.08 26.67 -11.71
C GLU A 30 18.32 28.09 -11.26
N GLN A 31 18.61 28.25 -9.98
CA GLN A 31 19.11 29.52 -9.47
C GLN A 31 20.59 29.61 -9.71
N ILE A 32 21.01 30.58 -10.51
CA ILE A 32 22.40 30.95 -10.69
C ILE A 32 22.66 32.30 -10.02
N ILE A 33 23.91 32.57 -9.66
CA ILE A 33 24.31 33.90 -9.18
C ILE A 33 24.69 34.73 -10.41
N GLY A 34 23.79 35.61 -10.84
CA GLY A 34 24.00 36.61 -11.89
C GLY A 34 24.54 37.94 -11.35
N GLU A 35 24.68 38.93 -12.24
CA GLU A 35 25.20 40.27 -11.88
C GLU A 35 24.28 41.00 -10.87
N ASN A 36 22.99 40.65 -10.86
CA ASN A 36 21.98 41.27 -9.99
C ASN A 36 21.57 40.40 -8.79
N GLY A 37 22.32 39.35 -8.47
CA GLY A 37 22.01 38.42 -7.37
C GLY A 37 21.57 37.04 -7.87
N LEU A 38 20.65 36.38 -7.15
CA LEU A 38 20.12 35.08 -7.57
C LEU A 38 19.14 35.28 -8.73
N GLU A 39 19.40 34.62 -9.84
CA GLU A 39 18.59 34.66 -11.05
C GLU A 39 18.14 33.26 -11.44
N ASP A 40 16.85 33.10 -11.72
CA ASP A 40 16.27 31.84 -12.20
C ASP A 40 16.51 31.67 -13.70
N VAL A 41 17.38 30.73 -14.06
CA VAL A 41 17.70 30.39 -15.45
C VAL A 41 17.05 29.08 -15.84
N ARG A 42 16.50 29.02 -17.05
CA ARG A 42 15.99 27.77 -17.63
C ARG A 42 17.13 26.75 -17.73
N THR A 43 17.17 25.81 -16.79
CA THR A 43 18.18 24.76 -16.69
C THR A 43 18.27 23.91 -17.95
N THR A 44 19.46 23.41 -18.21
CA THR A 44 19.99 23.13 -19.55
C THR A 44 20.15 21.64 -19.88
N LYS A 45 19.73 20.71 -19.00
CA LYS A 45 19.85 19.26 -19.25
C LYS A 45 18.47 18.58 -19.32
N PRO A 46 18.03 18.12 -20.51
CA PRO A 46 16.79 17.35 -20.67
C PRO A 46 16.70 16.11 -19.77
N ASN A 47 17.85 15.55 -19.38
CA ASN A 47 17.92 14.38 -18.50
C ASN A 47 17.85 14.70 -17.00
N HIS A 48 17.74 15.98 -16.59
CA HIS A 48 17.67 16.36 -15.19
C HIS A 48 16.32 15.89 -14.57
N PRO A 49 16.30 15.29 -13.36
CA PRO A 49 15.06 14.78 -12.76
C PRO A 49 13.94 15.82 -12.62
N LEU A 50 14.28 17.06 -12.24
CA LEU A 50 13.29 18.15 -12.15
C LEU A 50 12.72 18.56 -13.51
N VAL A 51 13.50 18.45 -14.59
CA VAL A 51 12.99 18.74 -15.95
C VAL A 51 11.98 17.68 -16.36
N LYS A 52 12.30 16.40 -16.15
CA LYS A 52 11.36 15.29 -16.41
C LYS A 52 10.08 15.43 -15.57
N TYR A 53 10.21 15.83 -14.30
CA TYR A 53 9.06 16.11 -13.45
C TYR A 53 8.21 17.26 -13.99
N ALA A 54 8.82 18.39 -14.34
CA ALA A 54 8.12 19.55 -14.91
C ALA A 54 7.43 19.23 -16.25
N GLU A 55 8.05 18.41 -17.08
CA GLU A 55 7.46 17.91 -18.33
C GLU A 55 6.25 17.00 -18.06
N MET A 56 6.38 16.04 -17.14
CA MET A 56 5.26 15.19 -16.71
C MET A 56 4.12 15.99 -16.08
N PHE A 57 4.43 16.97 -15.23
CA PHE A 57 3.43 17.85 -14.64
C PHE A 57 2.72 18.66 -15.72
N THR A 58 3.48 19.22 -16.68
CA THR A 58 2.91 19.97 -17.81
C THR A 58 1.99 19.08 -18.65
N HIS A 59 2.40 17.85 -18.95
CA HIS A 59 1.57 16.89 -19.70
C HIS A 59 0.24 16.63 -18.99
N ASN A 60 0.29 16.44 -17.67
CA ASN A 60 -0.87 16.16 -16.83
C ASN A 60 -1.56 17.41 -16.28
N PHE A 61 -1.17 18.62 -16.70
CA PHE A 61 -1.59 19.87 -16.05
C PHE A 61 -3.11 20.00 -15.97
N ASP A 62 -3.81 19.71 -17.06
CA ASP A 62 -5.27 19.84 -17.11
C ASP A 62 -5.96 18.84 -16.18
N LEU A 63 -5.50 17.59 -16.16
CA LEU A 63 -6.02 16.58 -15.22
C LEU A 63 -5.75 16.98 -13.77
N ILE A 64 -4.56 17.52 -13.48
CA ILE A 64 -4.20 18.02 -12.14
C ILE A 64 -5.08 19.22 -11.78
N ALA A 65 -5.28 20.17 -12.67
CA ALA A 65 -6.15 21.33 -12.46
C ALA A 65 -7.60 20.88 -12.19
N GLU A 66 -8.12 19.87 -12.90
CA GLU A 66 -9.46 19.36 -12.61
C GLU A 66 -9.56 18.63 -11.27
N ARG A 67 -8.45 18.21 -10.66
CA ARG A 67 -8.45 17.50 -9.36
C ARG A 67 -8.03 18.36 -8.18
N LYS A 68 -7.17 19.35 -8.40
CA LYS A 68 -6.53 20.18 -7.37
C LYS A 68 -7.02 21.62 -7.45
N SER A 69 -7.81 22.04 -6.48
CA SER A 69 -8.42 23.38 -6.39
C SER A 69 -7.39 24.49 -6.53
N VAL A 70 -6.22 24.38 -5.87
CA VAL A 70 -5.15 25.38 -5.99
C VAL A 70 -4.64 25.54 -7.42
N VAL A 71 -4.52 24.45 -8.18
CA VAL A 71 -4.06 24.48 -9.58
C VAL A 71 -5.18 24.95 -10.51
N PHE A 72 -6.42 24.54 -10.22
CA PHE A 72 -7.62 25.06 -10.88
C PHE A 72 -7.70 26.59 -10.76
N HIS A 73 -7.66 27.12 -9.54
CA HIS A 73 -7.77 28.56 -9.29
C HIS A 73 -6.60 29.33 -9.88
N LEU A 74 -5.39 28.77 -9.89
CA LEU A 74 -4.27 29.38 -10.60
C LEU A 74 -4.54 29.50 -12.11
N ARG A 75 -5.13 28.47 -12.72
CA ARG A 75 -5.55 28.49 -14.12
C ARG A 75 -6.65 29.54 -14.38
N GLU A 76 -7.66 29.58 -13.52
CA GLU A 76 -8.76 30.55 -13.67
C GLU A 76 -8.29 32.00 -13.43
N LEU A 77 -7.36 32.22 -12.49
CA LEU A 77 -6.71 33.52 -12.30
C LEU A 77 -5.94 33.95 -13.55
N ALA A 78 -5.21 33.04 -14.18
CA ALA A 78 -4.49 33.31 -15.42
C ALA A 78 -5.46 33.64 -16.57
N LYS A 79 -6.59 32.92 -16.69
CA LYS A 79 -7.65 33.24 -17.66
C LYS A 79 -8.24 34.63 -17.43
N ALA A 80 -8.57 34.95 -16.18
CA ALA A 80 -9.09 36.26 -15.81
C ALA A 80 -8.07 37.38 -16.14
N SER A 81 -6.78 37.13 -15.91
CA SER A 81 -5.69 38.07 -16.24
C SER A 81 -5.57 38.28 -17.75
N VAL A 82 -5.72 37.21 -18.55
CA VAL A 82 -5.72 37.28 -20.02
C VAL A 82 -6.90 38.09 -20.53
N LEU A 83 -8.10 37.85 -20.01
CA LEU A 83 -9.29 38.60 -20.40
C LEU A 83 -9.18 40.08 -20.00
N ALA A 84 -8.72 40.37 -18.78
CA ALA A 84 -8.51 41.73 -18.32
C ALA A 84 -7.50 42.48 -19.21
N LYS A 85 -6.39 41.83 -19.56
CA LYS A 85 -5.40 42.39 -20.48
C LYS A 85 -5.99 42.67 -21.87
N PHE A 86 -6.73 41.71 -22.44
CA PHE A 86 -7.43 41.89 -23.72
C PHE A 86 -8.36 43.11 -23.70
N LEU A 87 -9.22 43.23 -22.69
CA LEU A 87 -10.17 44.34 -22.60
C LEU A 87 -9.47 45.71 -22.55
N VAL A 88 -8.36 45.80 -21.82
CA VAL A 88 -7.55 47.02 -21.73
C VAL A 88 -6.81 47.30 -23.06
N GLU A 89 -6.18 46.30 -23.67
CA GLU A 89 -5.41 46.47 -24.91
C GLU A 89 -6.29 46.75 -26.13
N SER A 90 -7.48 46.15 -26.18
CA SER A 90 -8.46 46.40 -27.25
C SER A 90 -9.20 47.73 -27.06
N GLY A 91 -8.97 48.46 -25.96
CA GLY A 91 -9.62 49.74 -25.68
C GLY A 91 -11.13 49.62 -25.49
N VAL A 92 -11.60 48.48 -24.95
CA VAL A 92 -13.01 48.29 -24.65
C VAL A 92 -13.40 49.24 -23.52
N ASP A 93 -14.43 50.06 -23.75
CA ASP A 93 -14.95 50.99 -22.76
C ASP A 93 -15.69 50.20 -21.68
N LEU A 94 -15.01 49.96 -20.55
CA LEU A 94 -15.56 49.27 -19.39
C LEU A 94 -16.19 50.30 -18.46
N ASP A 95 -17.43 50.04 -18.03
CA ASP A 95 -18.09 50.89 -17.04
C ASP A 95 -17.29 50.94 -15.73
N ASP A 96 -17.19 52.13 -15.14
CA ASP A 96 -16.50 52.40 -13.88
C ASP A 96 -16.85 51.43 -12.75
N SER A 97 -18.07 50.86 -12.76
CA SER A 97 -18.51 49.87 -11.77
C SER A 97 -17.61 48.63 -11.72
N TRP A 98 -17.04 48.18 -12.84
CA TRP A 98 -16.14 47.03 -12.89
C TRP A 98 -14.87 47.26 -12.06
N PHE A 99 -14.36 48.49 -12.04
CA PHE A 99 -13.20 48.87 -11.23
C PHE A 99 -13.57 49.10 -9.76
N LYS A 100 -14.86 49.34 -9.47
CA LYS A 100 -15.38 49.54 -8.11
C LYS A 100 -15.82 48.25 -7.44
N MET A 101 -15.98 47.14 -8.17
CA MET A 101 -16.31 45.82 -7.59
C MET A 101 -15.28 45.33 -6.57
N ALA A 102 -14.03 45.77 -6.67
CA ALA A 102 -12.97 45.43 -5.72
C ALA A 102 -13.06 46.20 -4.38
N ALA A 103 -13.90 47.24 -4.28
CA ALA A 103 -14.01 48.09 -3.09
C ALA A 103 -15.04 47.59 -2.08
N ASP A 104 -15.95 46.70 -2.48
CA ASP A 104 -16.82 45.99 -1.55
C ASP A 104 -15.99 44.89 -0.90
N GLU A 105 -15.34 45.23 0.22
CA GLU A 105 -14.70 44.30 1.15
C GLU A 105 -15.76 43.29 1.62
N THR A 106 -16.00 42.27 0.80
CA THR A 106 -16.56 41.03 1.29
C THR A 106 -15.50 40.46 2.20
N ASP A 107 -15.81 40.35 3.51
CA ASP A 107 -14.98 39.70 4.53
C ASP A 107 -14.26 38.55 3.85
N ALA A 108 -12.94 38.72 3.65
CA ALA A 108 -12.18 37.88 2.75
C ALA A 108 -12.53 36.43 3.07
N CYS A 109 -13.29 35.80 2.18
CA CYS A 109 -13.59 34.38 2.24
C CYS A 109 -12.24 33.73 2.54
N CYS A 110 -12.21 32.90 3.59
CA CYS A 110 -11.08 32.34 4.33
C CYS A 110 -10.03 31.56 3.51
N MET A 111 -9.80 31.94 2.27
CA MET A 111 -8.61 31.74 1.47
C MET A 111 -7.43 32.45 2.15
N GLU A 112 -7.06 32.00 3.36
CA GLU A 112 -5.66 32.05 3.76
C GLU A 112 -4.89 31.47 2.57
N ILE A 113 -4.21 32.32 1.81
CA ILE A 113 -3.26 31.88 0.80
C ILE A 113 -2.38 30.87 1.54
N PRO A 114 -2.36 29.58 1.16
CA PRO A 114 -1.58 28.59 1.89
C PRO A 114 -0.12 29.02 1.85
N GLN A 115 0.31 29.72 2.89
CA GLN A 115 1.71 30.01 3.06
C GLN A 115 2.32 28.63 3.29
N LEU A 116 3.31 28.26 2.49
CA LEU A 116 4.00 26.96 2.47
C LEU A 116 4.77 26.71 3.78
N TRP A 117 4.11 26.82 4.94
CA TRP A 117 4.65 26.60 6.28
C TRP A 117 4.96 25.12 6.56
N ASN A 118 4.68 24.21 5.63
CA ASN A 118 5.16 22.83 5.70
C ASN A 118 6.52 22.71 4.99
N GLU A 119 7.55 23.24 5.64
CA GLU A 119 8.96 22.90 5.36
C GLU A 119 9.10 21.37 5.28
N GLN A 120 9.48 20.82 4.13
CA GLN A 120 10.09 19.49 4.11
C GLN A 120 11.50 19.61 4.69
N ARG A 121 11.61 19.36 5.99
CA ARG A 121 12.90 19.28 6.69
C ARG A 121 13.57 17.94 6.38
N ALA A 122 14.46 17.93 5.39
CA ALA A 122 15.44 16.85 5.28
C ALA A 122 16.53 17.10 6.33
N SER A 123 16.43 16.46 7.49
CA SER A 123 17.56 16.37 8.42
C SER A 123 18.40 15.16 8.04
N GLN A 124 19.67 15.39 7.70
CA GLN A 124 20.63 14.30 7.49
C GLN A 124 21.10 13.82 8.87
N ILE A 125 20.51 12.72 9.35
CA ILE A 125 20.90 12.08 10.60
C ILE A 125 22.08 11.16 10.28
N GLN A 126 23.26 11.46 10.82
CA GLN A 126 24.40 10.53 10.79
C GLN A 126 24.27 9.58 11.98
N VAL A 127 24.39 8.27 11.71
CA VAL A 127 24.37 7.21 12.71
C VAL A 127 25.71 6.48 12.65
N GLU A 128 26.42 6.44 13.77
CA GLU A 128 27.70 5.75 13.95
C GLU A 128 27.55 4.85 15.18
N ASP A 129 27.88 3.56 15.03
CA ASP A 129 27.75 2.52 16.07
C ASP A 129 26.36 2.45 16.77
N GLY A 130 25.28 2.63 16.00
CA GLY A 130 23.92 2.57 16.54
C GLY A 130 23.52 3.77 17.40
N ARG A 131 24.32 4.85 17.44
CA ARG A 131 23.97 6.12 18.05
C ARG A 131 23.87 7.22 17.01
N ILE A 132 22.87 8.10 17.18
CA ILE A 132 22.78 9.33 16.40
C ILE A 132 23.93 10.23 16.84
N VAL A 133 24.97 10.33 16.01
CA VAL A 133 26.09 11.25 16.26
C VAL A 133 25.61 12.64 15.87
N SER A 134 25.43 13.49 16.88
CA SER A 134 25.36 14.93 16.64
C SER A 134 26.72 15.36 16.10
N SER A 135 26.75 16.00 14.93
CA SER A 135 28.00 16.54 14.38
C SER A 135 28.67 17.40 15.45
N GLY A 136 29.86 16.97 15.86
CA GLY A 136 30.48 17.34 17.13
C GLY A 136 30.59 18.85 17.39
N GLU A 137 30.55 19.20 18.68
CA GLU A 137 30.72 20.53 19.26
C GLU A 137 31.87 21.31 18.59
N GLY A 138 31.53 22.23 17.69
CA GLY A 138 32.53 23.09 17.04
C GLY A 138 32.01 23.98 15.92
N LEU A 139 30.92 23.61 15.24
CA LEU A 139 30.37 24.43 14.16
C LEU A 139 29.37 25.47 14.68
N LYS A 140 29.85 26.69 14.96
CA LYS A 140 29.04 27.93 15.10
C LYS A 140 28.36 28.37 13.79
N SER A 141 28.15 27.46 12.85
CA SER A 141 27.44 27.72 11.61
C SER A 141 26.36 26.66 11.47
N ALA A 142 25.34 26.77 12.33
CA ALA A 142 24.03 26.22 12.01
C ALA A 142 23.70 26.70 10.59
N GLY A 143 23.65 25.76 9.64
CA GLY A 143 23.45 26.06 8.23
C GLY A 143 22.28 27.03 8.10
N LYS A 144 22.58 28.21 7.53
CA LYS A 144 21.60 29.26 7.27
C LYS A 144 20.56 28.66 6.33
N MET A 145 19.47 28.16 6.91
CA MET A 145 18.40 27.50 6.18
C MET A 145 17.74 28.57 5.31
N HIS A 146 17.90 28.44 3.99
CA HIS A 146 17.27 29.35 3.04
C HIS A 146 15.88 28.79 2.73
N GLY A 147 14.84 29.39 3.31
CA GLY A 147 13.47 29.19 2.85
C GLY A 147 13.32 29.89 1.50
N ILE A 148 12.96 29.14 0.46
CA ILE A 148 12.63 29.70 -0.85
C ILE A 148 11.13 29.98 -0.86
N TYR A 149 10.74 31.25 -0.83
CA TYR A 149 9.36 31.69 -0.97
C TYR A 149 9.07 31.97 -2.44
N GLY A 150 7.99 31.41 -2.99
CA GLY A 150 7.56 31.69 -4.35
C GLY A 150 6.72 32.96 -4.44
N GLY A 151 7.20 34.00 -5.11
CA GLY A 151 6.38 35.13 -5.57
C GLY A 151 5.54 34.83 -6.82
N VAL A 152 4.56 35.69 -7.12
CA VAL A 152 3.78 35.68 -8.37
C VAL A 152 4.18 36.91 -9.21
N GLU A 153 4.54 36.71 -10.47
CA GLU A 153 4.77 37.77 -11.44
C GLU A 153 3.63 37.83 -12.44
N THR A 154 2.81 38.87 -12.36
CA THR A 154 1.65 39.05 -13.25
C THR A 154 1.95 39.87 -14.50
N GLY A 155 3.10 40.55 -14.58
CA GLY A 155 3.41 41.50 -15.66
C GLY A 155 2.54 42.77 -15.68
N ILE A 156 1.49 42.85 -14.82
CA ILE A 156 0.49 43.93 -14.79
C ILE A 156 1.08 45.29 -14.38
N GLY A 157 2.27 45.33 -13.79
CA GLY A 157 2.94 46.59 -13.41
C GLY A 157 3.16 47.57 -14.57
N GLN A 158 3.12 47.11 -15.83
CA GLN A 158 3.16 47.99 -16.99
C GLN A 158 1.81 48.66 -17.31
N LEU A 159 0.68 48.06 -16.94
CA LEU A 159 -0.65 48.62 -17.20
C LEU A 159 -0.88 49.94 -16.45
N GLN A 160 -0.21 50.16 -15.32
CA GLN A 160 -0.21 51.45 -14.62
C GLN A 160 0.43 52.60 -15.42
N ARG A 161 1.22 52.31 -16.47
CA ARG A 161 1.85 53.34 -17.32
C ARG A 161 1.00 53.75 -18.52
N VAL A 162 -0.03 52.97 -18.88
CA VAL A 162 -0.98 53.37 -19.91
C VAL A 162 -1.97 54.34 -19.26
N GLY A 163 -1.55 55.61 -19.20
CA GLY A 163 -2.24 56.66 -18.47
C GLY A 163 -3.70 56.80 -18.90
N VAL A 164 -4.60 56.32 -18.04
CA VAL A 164 -5.90 56.97 -17.90
C VAL A 164 -5.57 58.36 -17.35
N PRO A 165 -5.77 59.46 -18.10
CA PRO A 165 -5.68 60.77 -17.52
C PRO A 165 -6.79 60.84 -16.46
N VAL A 166 -6.42 60.72 -15.19
CA VAL A 166 -7.30 61.10 -14.09
C VAL A 166 -7.65 62.55 -14.35
N GLY A 167 -8.84 62.77 -14.91
CA GLY A 167 -9.34 64.07 -15.30
C GLY A 167 -9.28 64.98 -14.09
N ARG A 168 -8.36 65.95 -14.12
CA ARG A 168 -8.46 67.13 -13.26
C ARG A 168 -9.82 67.75 -13.51
N VAL A 169 -10.73 67.58 -12.56
CA VAL A 169 -11.99 68.32 -12.50
C VAL A 169 -11.64 69.81 -12.52
N PRO A 170 -12.13 70.61 -13.49
CA PRO A 170 -11.95 72.05 -13.44
C PRO A 170 -12.80 72.60 -12.30
N THR A 171 -12.15 73.11 -11.25
CA THR A 171 -12.79 73.93 -10.22
C THR A 171 -13.36 75.21 -10.85
N ALA A 172 -14.65 75.19 -11.18
CA ALA A 172 -15.41 76.39 -11.50
C ALA A 172 -15.63 77.21 -10.21
N LYS A 173 -15.09 78.42 -10.20
CA LYS A 173 -15.37 79.44 -9.17
C LYS A 173 -16.81 79.94 -9.37
N VAL A 174 -17.65 79.78 -8.36
CA VAL A 174 -18.87 80.59 -8.20
C VAL A 174 -18.83 81.26 -6.84
N SER A 175 -19.03 82.57 -6.86
CA SER A 175 -18.93 83.47 -5.71
C SER A 175 -20.34 83.80 -5.20
N MET A 176 -20.48 83.75 -3.86
CA MET A 176 -21.34 84.54 -2.97
C MET A 176 -22.88 84.39 -3.00
N ALA A 177 -23.45 84.00 -1.83
CA ALA A 177 -24.17 84.93 -0.93
C ALA A 177 -24.43 84.33 0.48
N ARG A 178 -24.22 85.18 1.50
CA ARG A 178 -24.56 85.13 2.96
C ARG A 178 -26.04 84.75 3.24
N ALA A 179 -26.55 84.31 4.41
CA ALA A 179 -26.17 83.96 5.80
C ALA A 179 -27.51 83.54 6.53
N PRO A 180 -27.65 83.46 7.88
CA PRO A 180 -27.00 82.63 8.92
C PRO A 180 -28.00 81.77 9.76
N ALA A 181 -27.50 80.82 10.57
CA ALA A 181 -27.71 80.71 12.04
C ALA A 181 -27.76 79.27 12.61
N LEU A 182 -26.88 79.04 13.61
CA LEU A 182 -27.02 78.24 14.86
C LEU A 182 -27.47 76.77 14.73
N SER A 183 -26.67 75.77 15.11
CA SER A 183 -26.22 75.54 16.49
C SER A 183 -25.03 74.56 16.56
N GLN A 184 -24.20 74.78 17.58
CA GLN A 184 -22.98 74.06 17.92
C GLN A 184 -23.25 72.70 18.62
N ARG A 185 -22.39 71.71 18.39
CA ARG A 185 -21.56 71.00 19.39
C ARG A 185 -20.78 69.85 18.71
N LEU A 186 -19.47 69.98 18.53
CA LEU A 186 -18.38 69.51 19.42
C LEU A 186 -18.31 67.99 19.55
N ILE A 187 -17.44 67.35 18.76
CA ILE A 187 -16.35 66.47 19.24
C ILE A 187 -15.14 66.66 18.30
N GLN A 188 -14.05 67.19 18.86
CA GLN A 188 -12.70 67.09 18.32
C GLN A 188 -12.10 65.75 18.76
N ALA A 189 -11.34 65.13 17.85
CA ALA A 189 -10.03 64.50 18.07
C ALA A 189 -9.90 63.14 17.36
N ARG A 190 -9.22 63.13 16.21
CA ARG A 190 -7.94 62.43 16.03
C ARG A 190 -7.38 62.67 14.63
N THR A 191 -6.24 63.37 14.62
CA THR A 191 -5.02 63.09 13.85
C THR A 191 -5.18 62.51 12.44
N GLY A 192 -4.72 63.31 11.47
CA GLY A 192 -4.56 62.90 10.08
C GLY A 192 -3.66 61.68 9.93
N MET A 193 -4.12 60.76 9.11
CA MET A 193 -3.31 59.83 8.36
C MET A 193 -3.23 60.42 6.96
N ALA A 194 -2.03 60.86 6.57
CA ALA A 194 -1.72 61.05 5.17
C ALA A 194 -1.90 59.70 4.48
N GLU A 195 -2.63 59.67 3.36
CA GLU A 195 -2.54 58.59 2.38
C GLU A 195 -1.07 58.39 2.03
N MET A 196 -0.47 57.32 2.56
CA MET A 196 0.77 56.82 2.01
C MET A 196 0.39 55.99 0.80
N PRO A 197 0.89 56.30 -0.41
CA PRO A 197 0.80 55.36 -1.51
C PRO A 197 1.46 54.06 -1.06
N LEU A 198 0.73 52.96 -1.17
CA LEU A 198 1.24 51.61 -0.92
C LEU A 198 2.14 51.19 -2.10
N GLU A 199 3.11 52.02 -2.47
CA GLU A 199 4.26 51.58 -3.26
C GLU A 199 5.20 50.90 -2.29
N ALA A 200 5.22 49.56 -2.30
CA ALA A 200 6.25 48.79 -1.62
C ALA A 200 7.63 49.25 -2.12
N PRO A 201 8.47 49.90 -1.30
CA PRO A 201 9.75 50.40 -1.74
C PRO A 201 10.70 49.21 -1.94
N GLY A 202 11.02 48.91 -3.21
CA GLY A 202 12.12 48.04 -3.61
C GLY A 202 11.91 46.57 -3.31
N ALA A 203 11.16 45.86 -4.17
CA ALA A 203 11.41 44.44 -4.36
C ALA A 203 12.89 44.28 -4.77
N ALA A 204 13.72 43.75 -3.86
CA ALA A 204 15.13 43.53 -4.14
C ALA A 204 15.26 42.69 -5.42
N PRO A 205 16.18 43.04 -6.35
CA PRO A 205 16.48 42.19 -7.49
C PRO A 205 16.88 40.79 -6.99
N GLY A 206 16.22 39.76 -7.51
CA GLY A 206 16.57 38.36 -7.23
C GLY A 206 15.72 37.62 -6.18
N VAL A 207 14.49 38.05 -5.88
CA VAL A 207 13.56 37.20 -5.11
C VAL A 207 13.08 36.06 -6.02
N PRO A 208 13.30 34.78 -5.64
CA PRO A 208 12.77 33.64 -6.36
C PRO A 208 11.27 33.75 -6.56
N LYS A 209 10.76 33.51 -7.77
CA LYS A 209 9.31 33.50 -8.01
C LYS A 209 8.86 32.09 -8.38
N GLY A 210 7.68 31.70 -7.93
CA GLY A 210 7.12 30.37 -8.19
C GLY A 210 6.14 30.36 -9.36
N VAL A 211 5.62 31.53 -9.74
CA VAL A 211 4.59 31.67 -10.77
C VAL A 211 4.93 32.83 -11.70
N ASP A 212 5.00 32.54 -13.00
CA ASP A 212 5.23 33.47 -14.10
C ASP A 212 3.96 33.52 -14.96
N LEU A 213 3.09 34.47 -14.60
CA LEU A 213 1.92 34.87 -15.37
C LEU A 213 2.25 36.09 -16.24
N ASN A 214 3.52 36.28 -16.67
CA ASN A 214 3.85 37.41 -17.52
C ASN A 214 3.17 37.26 -18.89
N LEU A 215 2.15 38.09 -19.10
CA LEU A 215 1.35 38.09 -20.32
C LEU A 215 1.93 38.98 -21.43
N ASP A 216 2.97 39.77 -21.16
CA ASP A 216 3.57 40.74 -22.11
C ASP A 216 4.10 40.07 -23.39
N ARG A 217 4.38 38.77 -23.32
CA ARG A 217 4.83 37.97 -24.46
C ARG A 217 3.72 37.49 -25.40
N PHE A 218 2.46 37.74 -25.06
CA PHE A 218 1.30 37.36 -25.86
C PHE A 218 0.61 38.61 -26.41
N ASP A 219 0.34 38.60 -27.71
CA ASP A 219 -0.49 39.61 -28.36
C ASP A 219 -1.96 39.26 -28.09
N LEU A 220 -2.61 40.06 -27.24
CA LEU A 220 -4.02 39.95 -26.90
C LEU A 220 -4.81 41.15 -27.42
N SER A 221 -4.34 41.79 -28.50
CA SER A 221 -5.05 42.94 -29.09
C SER A 221 -6.26 42.53 -29.94
N GLN A 222 -6.31 41.27 -30.41
CA GLN A 222 -7.35 40.73 -31.28
C GLN A 222 -7.90 39.41 -30.74
N ALA A 223 -9.22 39.25 -30.84
CA ALA A 223 -9.88 38.00 -30.50
C ALA A 223 -9.75 37.02 -31.68
N ALA A 224 -9.43 35.76 -31.37
CA ALA A 224 -9.47 34.68 -32.33
C ALA A 224 -10.93 34.27 -32.59
N GLU A 225 -11.36 34.28 -33.85
CA GLU A 225 -12.62 33.65 -34.24
C GLU A 225 -12.52 32.14 -34.01
N THR A 226 -13.48 31.58 -33.29
CA THR A 226 -13.55 30.14 -33.02
C THR A 226 -14.77 29.59 -33.73
N GLU A 227 -14.60 28.48 -34.45
CA GLU A 227 -15.73 27.76 -35.03
C GLU A 227 -16.61 27.25 -33.88
N ASP A 228 -17.93 27.32 -34.03
CA ASP A 228 -18.88 26.84 -33.03
C ASP A 228 -18.66 25.33 -32.79
N GLU A 229 -17.86 25.00 -31.78
CA GLU A 229 -17.59 23.62 -31.42
C GLU A 229 -18.81 23.02 -30.71
N VAL A 230 -19.27 21.88 -31.22
CA VAL A 230 -20.35 21.12 -30.58
C VAL A 230 -19.85 20.65 -29.21
N PRO A 231 -20.56 20.97 -28.11
CA PRO A 231 -20.20 20.49 -26.78
C PRO A 231 -20.15 18.95 -26.77
N ALA A 232 -19.07 18.37 -26.24
CA ALA A 232 -18.91 16.93 -26.12
C ALA A 232 -19.63 16.32 -24.91
N GLY A 233 -20.22 17.16 -24.06
CA GLY A 233 -20.82 16.75 -22.79
C GLY A 233 -22.09 17.51 -22.44
N ASN A 234 -23.02 16.81 -21.78
CA ASN A 234 -24.29 17.37 -21.31
C ASN A 234 -24.21 18.00 -19.90
N TRP A 235 -23.00 18.27 -19.39
CA TRP A 235 -22.77 18.90 -18.08
C TRP A 235 -22.48 20.39 -18.15
N GLY A 236 -22.81 21.02 -19.27
CA GLY A 236 -22.79 22.47 -19.41
C GLY A 236 -24.06 23.13 -18.87
N GLY A 237 -23.92 24.36 -18.35
CA GLY A 237 -25.05 25.20 -17.94
C GLY A 237 -25.26 25.31 -16.43
N GLU A 238 -26.13 26.23 -16.01
CA GLU A 238 -26.35 26.61 -14.61
C GLU A 238 -26.82 25.45 -13.72
N ALA A 239 -27.52 24.47 -14.29
CA ALA A 239 -27.99 23.29 -13.57
C ALA A 239 -26.85 22.36 -13.07
N PHE A 240 -25.61 22.62 -13.50
CA PHE A 240 -24.42 21.83 -13.19
C PHE A 240 -23.34 22.63 -12.46
N ILE A 241 -23.68 23.77 -11.87
CA ILE A 241 -22.76 24.55 -11.03
C ILE A 241 -22.95 24.16 -9.57
N GLY A 242 -21.86 24.15 -8.82
CA GLY A 242 -21.88 24.00 -7.37
C GLY A 242 -22.37 22.62 -6.89
N ARG A 243 -23.21 22.61 -5.85
CA ARG A 243 -23.72 21.37 -5.24
C ARG A 243 -24.60 20.54 -6.16
N ALA A 244 -25.24 21.15 -7.16
CA ALA A 244 -26.09 20.45 -8.12
C ALA A 244 -25.31 19.42 -8.94
N PHE A 245 -24.08 19.76 -9.34
CA PHE A 245 -23.18 18.85 -10.06
C PHE A 245 -22.92 17.56 -9.28
N TRP A 246 -22.50 17.71 -8.02
CA TRP A 246 -22.12 16.58 -7.16
C TRP A 246 -23.31 15.65 -6.87
N LYS A 247 -24.49 16.24 -6.63
CA LYS A 247 -25.73 15.49 -6.46
C LYS A 247 -26.02 14.64 -7.70
N ASN A 248 -25.90 15.23 -8.89
CA ASN A 248 -26.13 14.52 -10.15
C ASN A 248 -25.10 13.40 -10.36
N LEU A 249 -23.82 13.63 -10.05
CA LEU A 249 -22.75 12.65 -10.23
C LEU A 249 -22.94 11.40 -9.34
N SER A 250 -23.50 11.60 -8.15
CA SER A 250 -23.72 10.55 -7.16
C SER A 250 -24.94 9.65 -7.43
N GLY A 251 -26.00 10.16 -8.05
CA GLY A 251 -27.28 9.44 -8.06
C GLY A 251 -28.23 9.69 -9.23
N SER A 252 -27.84 10.45 -10.26
CA SER A 252 -28.73 10.84 -11.35
C SER A 252 -28.32 10.24 -12.70
N GLU A 253 -29.30 9.86 -13.52
CA GLU A 253 -29.09 9.45 -14.94
C GLU A 253 -28.99 10.65 -15.89
N VAL A 254 -28.82 11.87 -15.35
CA VAL A 254 -28.71 13.10 -16.16
C VAL A 254 -27.48 13.08 -17.07
N PHE A 255 -26.39 12.44 -16.63
CA PHE A 255 -25.20 12.27 -17.46
C PHE A 255 -25.30 10.98 -18.29
N GLY A 256 -24.74 11.01 -19.50
CA GLY A 256 -24.53 9.79 -20.27
C GLY A 256 -23.70 8.78 -19.46
N LYS A 257 -23.89 7.48 -19.71
CA LYS A 257 -23.18 6.43 -18.94
C LYS A 257 -21.66 6.57 -19.03
N GLU A 258 -21.15 6.88 -20.21
CA GLU A 258 -19.71 7.10 -20.46
C GLU A 258 -19.19 8.32 -19.70
N ASP A 259 -19.92 9.42 -19.75
CA ASP A 259 -19.53 10.66 -19.06
C ASP A 259 -19.63 10.54 -17.54
N THR A 260 -20.65 9.83 -17.06
CA THR A 260 -20.77 9.50 -15.63
C THR A 260 -19.54 8.73 -15.14
N ALA A 261 -19.10 7.72 -15.91
CA ALA A 261 -17.92 6.94 -15.56
C ALA A 261 -16.65 7.80 -15.57
N MET A 262 -16.47 8.58 -16.64
CA MET A 262 -15.34 9.50 -16.80
C MET A 262 -15.28 10.55 -15.67
N LEU A 263 -16.40 11.21 -15.35
CA LEU A 263 -16.46 12.24 -14.30
C LEU A 263 -16.26 11.65 -12.90
N ARG A 264 -16.71 10.41 -12.65
CA ARG A 264 -16.44 9.72 -11.37
C ARG A 264 -14.96 9.41 -11.21
N GLU A 265 -14.29 9.02 -12.29
CA GLU A 265 -12.84 8.79 -12.29
C GLU A 265 -12.05 10.10 -12.16
N LEU A 266 -12.50 11.15 -12.86
CA LEU A 266 -11.91 12.48 -12.80
C LEU A 266 -11.99 13.04 -11.36
N PHE A 267 -13.17 12.96 -10.75
CA PHE A 267 -13.43 13.49 -9.41
C PHE A 267 -13.40 12.40 -8.33
N ASN A 268 -12.43 11.49 -8.41
CA ASN A 268 -12.20 10.49 -7.36
C ASN A 268 -11.98 11.20 -6.00
N PRO A 269 -12.74 10.87 -4.93
CA PRO A 269 -12.65 11.55 -3.64
C PRO A 269 -11.28 11.52 -2.95
N ASN A 270 -10.41 10.55 -3.25
CA ASN A 270 -9.05 10.48 -2.68
C ASN A 270 -8.05 11.33 -3.46
N MET A 271 -8.32 11.59 -4.74
CA MET A 271 -7.42 12.34 -5.62
C MET A 271 -7.84 13.80 -5.79
N CYS A 272 -9.13 14.08 -5.64
CA CYS A 272 -9.73 15.37 -5.92
C CYS A 272 -10.20 16.09 -4.65
N ASP A 273 -9.62 17.25 -4.39
CA ASP A 273 -10.02 18.15 -3.29
C ASP A 273 -11.11 19.16 -3.73
N ARG A 274 -11.32 19.37 -5.03
CA ARG A 274 -12.36 20.29 -5.56
C ARG A 274 -13.80 19.97 -5.17
N ARG A 275 -14.05 18.81 -4.55
CA ARG A 275 -15.34 18.52 -3.90
C ARG A 275 -15.61 19.49 -2.74
N GLU A 276 -14.55 20.02 -2.13
CA GLU A 276 -14.60 21.00 -1.05
C GLU A 276 -15.00 22.39 -1.55
N ASP A 277 -14.86 22.68 -2.85
CA ASP A 277 -15.31 23.94 -3.49
C ASP A 277 -16.85 24.14 -3.32
N CYS A 278 -17.60 23.07 -3.06
CA CYS A 278 -19.03 23.09 -2.77
C CYS A 278 -19.85 23.88 -3.81
N GLU A 279 -20.35 25.07 -3.45
CA GLU A 279 -21.16 25.93 -4.34
C GLU A 279 -20.33 26.73 -5.34
N LEU A 280 -19.03 26.86 -5.08
CA LEU A 280 -18.08 27.54 -5.97
C LEU A 280 -17.53 26.60 -7.04
N PHE A 281 -17.94 25.32 -7.01
CA PHE A 281 -17.47 24.34 -7.97
C PHE A 281 -17.95 24.69 -9.38
N VAL A 282 -16.99 24.76 -10.30
CA VAL A 282 -17.23 24.95 -11.74
C VAL A 282 -16.84 23.66 -12.46
N PRO A 283 -17.74 23.05 -13.26
CA PRO A 283 -17.42 21.80 -13.97
C PRO A 283 -16.34 22.02 -15.05
N PRO A 284 -15.68 20.94 -15.52
CA PRO A 284 -14.73 21.02 -16.62
C PRO A 284 -15.39 21.58 -17.88
N GLU A 285 -14.60 22.26 -18.70
CA GLU A 285 -15.05 22.74 -20.01
C GLU A 285 -15.63 21.59 -20.85
N THR A 286 -16.73 21.85 -21.54
CA THR A 286 -17.44 20.85 -22.37
C THR A 286 -16.94 20.80 -23.82
N ASN A 287 -15.89 21.56 -24.14
CA ASN A 287 -15.22 21.54 -25.44
C ASN A 287 -14.78 20.10 -25.79
N MET A 288 -15.04 19.67 -27.03
CA MET A 288 -14.71 18.33 -27.50
C MET A 288 -13.23 17.97 -27.42
N ALA A 289 -12.35 18.88 -27.84
CA ALA A 289 -10.91 18.70 -27.77
C ALA A 289 -10.43 18.56 -26.31
N TYR A 290 -10.98 19.36 -25.39
CA TYR A 290 -10.63 19.30 -23.98
C TYR A 290 -11.11 18.01 -23.32
N VAL A 291 -12.36 17.61 -23.53
CA VAL A 291 -12.92 16.35 -23.02
C VAL A 291 -12.18 15.14 -23.58
N ALA A 292 -11.85 15.15 -24.88
CA ALA A 292 -11.04 14.10 -25.50
C ALA A 292 -9.65 14.01 -24.87
N LYS A 293 -9.01 15.14 -24.58
CA LYS A 293 -7.73 15.19 -23.87
C LYS A 293 -7.84 14.60 -22.46
N LEU A 294 -8.84 14.99 -21.68
CA LEU A 294 -9.06 14.44 -20.34
C LEU A 294 -9.29 12.92 -20.38
N ARG A 295 -10.09 12.41 -21.33
CA ARG A 295 -10.28 10.97 -21.54
C ARG A 295 -8.96 10.25 -21.86
N SER A 296 -8.09 10.85 -22.68
CA SER A 296 -6.76 10.30 -22.97
C SER A 296 -5.89 10.23 -21.71
N LEU A 297 -5.84 11.31 -20.92
CA LEU A 297 -5.05 11.37 -19.69
C LEU A 297 -5.56 10.35 -18.64
N LEU A 298 -6.87 10.20 -18.49
CA LEU A 298 -7.46 9.19 -17.60
C LEU A 298 -7.13 7.76 -18.06
N LYS A 299 -7.12 7.50 -19.37
CA LYS A 299 -6.69 6.20 -19.91
C LYS A 299 -5.21 5.91 -19.64
N GLU A 300 -4.35 6.91 -19.76
CA GLU A 300 -2.93 6.78 -19.40
C GLU A 300 -2.78 6.48 -17.90
N GLU A 301 -3.51 7.18 -17.03
CA GLU A 301 -3.53 6.91 -15.58
C GLU A 301 -4.05 5.50 -15.26
N ALA A 302 -5.14 5.06 -15.91
CA ALA A 302 -5.67 3.71 -15.76
C ALA A 302 -4.63 2.64 -16.15
N THR A 303 -3.84 2.92 -17.19
CA THR A 303 -2.73 2.04 -17.61
C THR A 303 -1.66 1.95 -16.50
N VAL A 304 -1.30 3.06 -15.86
CA VAL A 304 -0.37 3.06 -14.72
C VAL A 304 -0.95 2.32 -13.51
N ARG A 305 -2.26 2.46 -13.23
CA ARG A 305 -2.95 1.70 -12.17
C ARG A 305 -2.90 0.20 -12.44
N GLU A 306 -3.08 -0.23 -13.69
CA GLU A 306 -2.96 -1.64 -14.05
C GLU A 306 -1.52 -2.14 -13.92
N GLN A 307 -0.53 -1.37 -14.39
CA GLN A 307 0.89 -1.71 -14.20
C GLN A 307 1.27 -1.85 -12.72
N ARG A 308 0.71 -1.01 -11.85
CA ARG A 308 0.88 -1.13 -10.38
C ARG A 308 0.33 -2.46 -9.88
N LYS A 309 -0.89 -2.84 -10.29
CA LYS A 309 -1.51 -4.13 -9.93
C LYS A 309 -0.69 -5.31 -10.41
N GLU A 310 -0.35 -5.34 -11.70
CA GLU A 310 0.47 -6.39 -12.31
C GLU A 310 1.81 -6.54 -11.59
N HIS A 311 2.49 -5.42 -11.33
CA HIS A 311 3.76 -5.45 -10.62
C HIS A 311 3.58 -5.97 -9.19
N PHE A 312 2.61 -5.46 -8.45
CA PHE A 312 2.32 -5.91 -7.07
C PHE A 312 1.94 -7.40 -7.01
N PHE A 313 1.24 -7.92 -8.01
CA PHE A 313 0.89 -9.35 -8.12
C PHE A 313 1.95 -10.17 -8.85
N SER A 314 3.14 -9.63 -9.12
CA SER A 314 4.26 -10.38 -9.71
C SER A 314 5.18 -10.96 -8.62
N GLN A 315 5.82 -12.09 -8.90
CA GLN A 315 6.84 -12.68 -8.00
C GLN A 315 8.02 -11.72 -7.70
N ASN A 316 8.24 -10.72 -8.56
CA ASN A 316 9.34 -9.76 -8.46
C ASN A 316 9.08 -8.59 -7.51
N PHE A 317 7.83 -8.39 -7.05
CA PHE A 317 7.57 -7.31 -6.11
C PHE A 317 8.12 -7.64 -4.73
N ALA A 318 8.91 -6.72 -4.20
CA ALA A 318 9.49 -6.75 -2.88
C ALA A 318 9.01 -5.53 -2.07
N PRO A 319 8.40 -5.73 -0.88
CA PRO A 319 7.90 -4.64 -0.03
C PRO A 319 8.94 -3.55 0.27
N ASP A 320 10.20 -3.93 0.46
CA ASP A 320 11.29 -3.01 0.83
C ASP A 320 11.89 -2.27 -0.38
N SER A 321 11.54 -2.71 -1.59
CA SER A 321 12.03 -2.15 -2.85
C SER A 321 10.85 -1.87 -3.78
N ALA A 322 9.85 -1.17 -3.25
CA ALA A 322 8.73 -0.68 -4.04
C ALA A 322 9.27 0.08 -5.27
N SER A 323 8.89 -0.37 -6.47
CA SER A 323 9.41 0.18 -7.72
C SER A 323 9.00 1.65 -7.91
N THR A 324 9.50 2.28 -8.97
CA THR A 324 9.11 3.66 -9.34
C THR A 324 7.61 3.82 -9.60
N LEU A 325 6.86 2.72 -9.74
CA LEU A 325 5.41 2.72 -9.84
C LEU A 325 4.71 3.13 -8.53
N PHE A 326 5.39 3.01 -7.39
CA PHE A 326 4.87 3.31 -6.04
C PHE A 326 5.70 4.40 -5.33
N PRO A 327 5.66 5.66 -5.82
CA PRO A 327 6.53 6.72 -5.32
C PRO A 327 6.30 7.02 -3.82
N SER A 328 5.07 6.92 -3.32
CA SER A 328 4.71 7.13 -1.92
C SER A 328 5.17 6.02 -0.97
N TRP A 329 5.65 4.88 -1.48
CA TRP A 329 6.05 3.74 -0.66
C TRP A 329 7.55 3.62 -0.47
N LYS A 330 8.34 4.55 -1.02
CA LYS A 330 9.79 4.53 -0.85
C LYS A 330 10.13 4.68 0.65
N PRO A 331 10.76 3.68 1.27
CA PRO A 331 11.15 3.80 2.66
C PRO A 331 12.19 4.90 2.81
N THR A 332 12.04 5.77 3.82
CA THR A 332 13.00 6.84 4.13
C THR A 332 14.37 6.28 4.52
N VAL A 333 14.42 5.02 4.97
CA VAL A 333 15.64 4.30 5.36
C VAL A 333 15.58 2.90 4.75
N SER A 334 16.53 2.55 3.89
CA SER A 334 16.69 1.20 3.37
C SER A 334 17.61 0.39 4.29
N VAL A 335 17.08 -0.69 4.87
CA VAL A 335 17.92 -1.70 5.54
C VAL A 335 18.33 -2.71 4.48
N ALA A 336 19.59 -2.67 4.07
CA ALA A 336 20.14 -3.65 3.14
C ALA A 336 20.26 -5.00 3.86
N GLY A 337 19.50 -6.03 3.45
CA GLY A 337 19.81 -7.37 3.97
C GLY A 337 18.84 -8.52 3.75
N SER A 338 17.56 -8.29 3.42
CA SER A 338 16.63 -9.42 3.26
C SER A 338 16.62 -9.92 1.81
N GLN A 339 17.35 -11.00 1.52
CA GLN A 339 17.18 -11.70 0.25
C GLN A 339 15.76 -12.27 0.20
N ALA A 340 14.94 -11.75 -0.71
CA ALA A 340 13.60 -12.29 -0.94
C ALA A 340 13.75 -13.75 -1.41
N GLY A 341 13.11 -14.68 -0.68
CA GLY A 341 13.03 -16.07 -1.12
C GLY A 341 12.33 -16.18 -2.47
N GLN A 342 12.62 -17.24 -3.22
CA GLN A 342 11.97 -17.49 -4.51
C GLN A 342 10.48 -17.78 -4.27
N LEU A 343 9.60 -17.03 -4.93
CA LEU A 343 8.16 -17.20 -4.83
C LEU A 343 7.65 -18.04 -5.99
N VAL A 344 6.76 -19.00 -5.73
CA VAL A 344 6.06 -19.78 -6.76
C VAL A 344 4.59 -19.41 -6.75
N ALA A 345 4.01 -19.08 -7.91
CA ALA A 345 2.62 -18.64 -8.03
C ALA A 345 1.63 -19.81 -7.99
N HIS A 346 0.52 -19.63 -7.28
CA HIS A 346 -0.55 -20.60 -7.09
C HIS A 346 -1.92 -20.00 -7.44
N PRO A 347 -2.24 -19.82 -8.74
CA PRO A 347 -3.52 -19.25 -9.17
C PRO A 347 -4.74 -20.07 -8.70
N GLU A 348 -4.58 -21.39 -8.53
CA GLU A 348 -5.61 -22.30 -8.04
C GLU A 348 -6.05 -22.00 -6.60
N LEU A 349 -5.23 -21.28 -5.83
CA LEU A 349 -5.51 -20.95 -4.43
C LEU A 349 -6.23 -19.62 -4.22
N VAL A 350 -6.43 -18.82 -5.28
CA VAL A 350 -6.95 -17.44 -5.16
C VAL A 350 -8.36 -17.41 -4.55
N ALA A 351 -9.27 -18.28 -5.00
CA ALA A 351 -10.63 -18.35 -4.50
C ALA A 351 -10.72 -18.81 -3.03
N ASP A 352 -9.81 -19.68 -2.62
CA ASP A 352 -9.79 -20.29 -1.28
C ASP A 352 -9.12 -19.38 -0.25
N ALA A 353 -8.07 -18.67 -0.66
CA ALA A 353 -7.35 -17.73 0.18
C ALA A 353 -8.27 -16.63 0.72
N GLY A 354 -9.19 -16.11 -0.10
CA GLY A 354 -10.12 -15.04 0.30
C GLY A 354 -10.95 -15.39 1.53
N ARG A 355 -11.37 -16.66 1.68
CA ARG A 355 -12.16 -17.13 2.83
C ARG A 355 -11.36 -17.17 4.14
N ARG A 356 -10.02 -17.15 4.08
CA ARG A 356 -9.12 -17.32 5.23
C ARG A 356 -8.56 -15.99 5.77
N LEU A 357 -8.84 -14.86 5.14
CA LEU A 357 -8.24 -13.56 5.47
C LEU A 357 -8.90 -12.81 6.63
N THR A 358 -10.16 -13.08 6.95
CA THR A 358 -11.04 -12.23 7.79
C THR A 358 -10.59 -11.94 9.23
N ALA A 359 -9.51 -12.57 9.73
CA ALA A 359 -9.05 -12.36 11.11
C ALA A 359 -7.53 -12.14 11.25
N ARG A 360 -6.79 -11.93 10.14
CA ARG A 360 -5.32 -11.81 10.20
C ARG A 360 -4.84 -10.40 9.90
N ALA A 361 -3.82 -9.96 10.64
CA ALA A 361 -3.12 -8.72 10.35
C ALA A 361 -2.23 -8.90 9.10
N ALA A 362 -2.26 -7.93 8.21
CA ALA A 362 -1.39 -7.92 7.04
C ALA A 362 0.06 -7.58 7.46
N SER A 363 1.03 -8.32 6.89
CA SER A 363 2.46 -8.05 7.05
C SER A 363 2.92 -6.82 6.27
N PHE A 364 2.18 -6.47 5.23
CA PHE A 364 2.34 -5.26 4.44
C PHE A 364 0.96 -4.68 4.22
N ASP A 365 0.81 -3.38 4.45
CA ASP A 365 -0.45 -2.67 4.26
C ASP A 365 -0.16 -1.23 3.89
N LYS A 366 -0.44 -0.86 2.63
CA LYS A 366 -0.15 0.46 2.10
C LYS A 366 -1.30 0.95 1.21
N LEU A 367 -1.52 2.26 1.26
CA LEU A 367 -2.45 2.99 0.39
C LEU A 367 -1.66 3.72 -0.70
N THR A 368 -2.17 3.73 -1.92
CA THR A 368 -1.70 4.60 -3.00
C THR A 368 -2.46 5.92 -3.01
N GLU A 369 -2.03 6.85 -3.87
CA GLU A 369 -2.60 8.21 -3.95
C GLU A 369 -4.06 8.22 -4.43
N ASP A 370 -4.46 7.22 -5.22
CA ASP A 370 -5.85 6.98 -5.65
C ASP A 370 -6.72 6.31 -4.57
N GLY A 371 -6.12 6.00 -3.42
CA GLY A 371 -6.76 5.33 -2.28
C GLY A 371 -6.94 3.83 -2.45
N SER A 372 -6.34 3.23 -3.48
CA SER A 372 -6.26 1.77 -3.60
C SER A 372 -5.36 1.22 -2.49
N ARG A 373 -5.84 0.21 -1.76
CA ARG A 373 -5.11 -0.41 -0.64
C ARG A 373 -4.53 -1.74 -1.07
N PHE A 374 -3.24 -1.92 -0.87
CA PHE A 374 -2.50 -3.13 -1.23
C PHE A 374 -2.01 -3.79 0.04
N ARG A 375 -2.30 -5.08 0.19
CA ARG A 375 -1.92 -5.83 1.39
C ARG A 375 -1.24 -7.16 1.07
N ILE A 376 -0.35 -7.57 1.96
CA ILE A 376 0.30 -8.89 1.91
C ILE A 376 0.10 -9.60 3.24
N TYR A 377 -0.51 -10.78 3.20
CA TYR A 377 -0.73 -11.65 4.35
C TYR A 377 0.21 -12.85 4.29
N GLN A 378 0.74 -13.24 5.45
CA GLN A 378 1.53 -14.44 5.61
C GLN A 378 0.66 -15.54 6.22
N LEU A 379 0.35 -16.56 5.42
CA LEU A 379 -0.51 -17.70 5.79
C LEU A 379 0.32 -18.99 5.85
N GLY A 380 1.15 -19.14 6.88
CA GLY A 380 2.09 -20.25 6.97
C GLY A 380 3.22 -20.07 5.95
N GLY A 381 3.42 -21.05 5.07
CA GLY A 381 4.34 -20.95 3.93
C GLY A 381 3.81 -20.14 2.74
N LEU A 382 2.57 -19.65 2.80
CA LEU A 382 1.95 -18.89 1.72
C LEU A 382 2.01 -17.37 1.95
N GLU A 383 2.21 -16.65 0.86
CA GLU A 383 2.07 -15.21 0.77
C GLU A 383 0.83 -14.88 -0.07
N VAL A 384 -0.16 -14.22 0.53
CA VAL A 384 -1.39 -13.82 -0.15
C VAL A 384 -1.38 -12.32 -0.36
N ARG A 385 -1.50 -11.89 -1.61
CA ARG A 385 -1.51 -10.49 -2.00
C ARG A 385 -2.91 -10.07 -2.41
N THR A 386 -3.38 -8.97 -1.83
CA THR A 386 -4.73 -8.44 -2.06
C THR A 386 -4.69 -6.98 -2.48
N ILE A 387 -5.76 -6.57 -3.17
CA ILE A 387 -6.05 -5.17 -3.46
C ILE A 387 -7.48 -4.85 -3.01
N GLN A 388 -7.67 -3.65 -2.51
CA GLN A 388 -8.98 -3.08 -2.25
C GLN A 388 -9.06 -1.73 -2.94
N GLU A 389 -9.81 -1.66 -4.03
CA GLU A 389 -10.12 -0.41 -4.71
C GLU A 389 -11.13 0.41 -3.89
N GLN A 390 -11.20 1.71 -4.15
CA GLN A 390 -12.10 2.60 -3.41
C GLN A 390 -13.57 2.19 -3.56
N GLY A 391 -14.23 1.92 -2.43
CA GLY A 391 -15.63 1.50 -2.41
C GLY A 391 -15.86 0.05 -2.85
N SER A 392 -14.79 -0.72 -3.08
CA SER A 392 -14.83 -2.13 -3.42
C SER A 392 -14.47 -3.00 -2.21
N GLU A 393 -14.88 -4.27 -2.27
CA GLU A 393 -14.42 -5.28 -1.34
C GLU A 393 -12.95 -5.64 -1.61
N GLU A 394 -12.25 -6.12 -0.58
CA GLU A 394 -10.89 -6.62 -0.74
C GLU A 394 -10.88 -7.89 -1.58
N ALA A 395 -10.09 -7.89 -2.65
CA ALA A 395 -9.95 -9.01 -3.57
C ALA A 395 -8.54 -9.61 -3.50
N VAL A 396 -8.46 -10.93 -3.49
CA VAL A 396 -7.18 -11.65 -3.65
C VAL A 396 -6.76 -11.59 -5.11
N GLY A 397 -5.58 -11.02 -5.37
CA GLY A 397 -5.03 -10.95 -6.74
C GLY A 397 -3.95 -11.99 -7.00
N ALA A 398 -3.20 -12.41 -5.98
CA ALA A 398 -2.20 -13.46 -6.13
C ALA A 398 -1.95 -14.24 -4.83
N VAL A 399 -1.59 -15.51 -4.98
CA VAL A 399 -1.11 -16.37 -3.89
C VAL A 399 0.23 -16.96 -4.32
N PHE A 400 1.20 -16.90 -3.42
CA PHE A 400 2.52 -17.47 -3.64
C PHE A 400 2.88 -18.44 -2.52
N SER A 401 3.69 -19.45 -2.81
CA SER A 401 4.42 -20.21 -1.81
C SER A 401 5.86 -19.71 -1.74
N LYS A 402 6.42 -19.69 -0.53
CA LYS A 402 7.81 -19.34 -0.30
C LYS A 402 8.66 -20.60 -0.46
N VAL A 403 9.34 -20.72 -1.59
CA VAL A 403 10.38 -21.74 -1.74
C VAL A 403 11.56 -21.26 -0.92
N ARG A 404 11.91 -22.02 0.11
CA ARG A 404 13.20 -21.81 0.77
C ARG A 404 14.25 -22.13 -0.27
N VAL A 405 14.94 -21.10 -0.75
CA VAL A 405 16.22 -21.30 -1.42
C VAL A 405 17.15 -21.73 -0.32
N GLU A 406 17.16 -23.04 -0.04
CA GLU A 406 18.25 -23.65 0.68
C GLU A 406 19.49 -23.22 -0.09
N LYS A 407 20.36 -22.43 0.56
CA LYS A 407 21.61 -21.99 -0.06
C LYS A 407 22.29 -23.27 -0.52
N ALA A 408 22.26 -23.52 -1.83
CA ALA A 408 22.98 -24.60 -2.44
C ALA A 408 24.44 -24.34 -2.09
N SER A 409 24.92 -24.92 -1.00
CA SER A 409 26.35 -25.09 -0.82
C SER A 409 26.78 -25.82 -2.09
N GLU A 410 27.73 -25.28 -2.83
CA GLU A 410 28.16 -25.75 -4.15
C GLU A 410 28.63 -27.24 -4.18
N GLN A 411 28.56 -27.94 -3.05
CA GLN A 411 28.81 -29.37 -2.89
C GLN A 411 27.57 -30.23 -3.19
N GLY A 412 27.12 -30.21 -4.43
CA GLY A 412 26.26 -31.26 -5.00
C GLY A 412 24.84 -31.34 -4.45
N SER A 413 23.91 -31.72 -5.30
CA SER A 413 22.51 -32.02 -4.94
C SER A 413 22.44 -33.30 -4.08
N TRP A 414 22.89 -33.24 -2.83
CA TRP A 414 22.57 -34.26 -1.85
C TRP A 414 21.11 -34.05 -1.50
N SER A 415 20.29 -35.10 -1.61
CA SER A 415 18.96 -35.10 -0.99
C SER A 415 19.12 -34.61 0.44
N THR A 416 18.36 -33.59 0.85
CA THR A 416 18.37 -33.08 2.23
C THR A 416 18.03 -34.19 3.23
N VAL A 417 17.36 -35.24 2.76
CA VAL A 417 16.98 -36.41 3.53
C VAL A 417 18.03 -37.51 3.33
N ALA A 418 18.88 -37.74 4.33
CA ALA A 418 19.80 -38.86 4.27
C ALA A 418 19.05 -40.18 4.50
N LYS A 419 19.50 -41.26 3.84
CA LYS A 419 18.94 -42.61 4.00
C LYS A 419 18.91 -43.09 5.45
N THR A 420 19.82 -42.57 6.27
CA THR A 420 20.01 -42.88 7.68
C THR A 420 19.23 -41.97 8.63
N ASP A 421 18.56 -40.93 8.14
CA ASP A 421 17.75 -40.04 8.97
C ASP A 421 16.61 -40.82 9.60
N LYS A 422 16.29 -40.50 10.84
CA LYS A 422 15.23 -41.18 11.58
C LYS A 422 13.91 -40.45 11.37
N ILE A 423 12.85 -41.20 11.11
CA ILE A 423 11.50 -40.64 11.10
C ILE A 423 11.08 -40.34 12.54
N VAL A 424 10.80 -39.07 12.83
CA VAL A 424 10.39 -38.61 14.17
C VAL A 424 8.90 -38.35 14.25
N LYS A 425 8.25 -38.04 13.13
CA LYS A 425 6.82 -37.73 13.11
C LYS A 425 6.21 -38.09 11.78
N ALA A 426 4.96 -38.54 11.82
CA ALA A 426 4.20 -38.86 10.64
C ALA A 426 2.80 -38.26 10.70
N VAL A 427 2.35 -37.66 9.60
CA VAL A 427 1.08 -36.96 9.50
C VAL A 427 0.36 -37.41 8.24
N LEU A 428 -0.85 -37.95 8.40
CA LEU A 428 -1.73 -38.29 7.30
C LEU A 428 -2.58 -37.07 6.94
N TYR A 429 -2.47 -36.67 5.69
CA TYR A 429 -3.19 -35.56 5.09
C TYR A 429 -4.23 -36.08 4.10
N VAL A 430 -5.32 -35.31 3.96
CA VAL A 430 -6.27 -35.43 2.85
C VAL A 430 -6.44 -34.08 2.18
N GLU A 431 -6.32 -34.06 0.87
CA GLU A 431 -6.60 -32.89 0.04
C GLU A 431 -7.71 -33.18 -0.96
N GLN A 432 -8.37 -32.14 -1.43
CA GLN A 432 -9.38 -32.28 -2.47
C GLN A 432 -8.67 -32.38 -3.82
N ASP A 433 -9.04 -33.39 -4.60
CA ASP A 433 -8.36 -33.69 -5.85
C ASP A 433 -8.91 -32.78 -6.97
N VAL A 434 -8.27 -31.62 -7.18
CA VAL A 434 -8.80 -30.52 -8.01
C VAL A 434 -8.93 -30.91 -9.49
N GLU A 435 -8.07 -31.81 -9.97
CA GLU A 435 -8.09 -32.25 -11.37
C GLU A 435 -9.12 -33.36 -11.65
N ALA A 436 -9.90 -33.79 -10.64
CA ALA A 436 -10.77 -34.94 -10.79
C ALA A 436 -12.10 -34.49 -11.36
N ALA A 437 -12.63 -35.24 -12.34
CA ALA A 437 -13.97 -34.98 -12.87
C ALA A 437 -15.05 -35.10 -11.79
N GLU A 438 -14.80 -35.90 -10.75
CA GLU A 438 -15.67 -36.06 -9.60
C GLU A 438 -15.29 -35.09 -8.48
N ALA A 439 -16.20 -34.17 -8.13
CA ALA A 439 -16.00 -33.18 -7.06
C ALA A 439 -15.71 -33.79 -5.67
N THR A 440 -15.91 -35.10 -5.51
CA THR A 440 -15.71 -35.86 -4.28
C THR A 440 -14.39 -36.64 -4.24
N ALA A 441 -13.58 -36.58 -5.29
CA ALA A 441 -12.30 -37.26 -5.27
C ALA A 441 -11.38 -36.64 -4.21
N GLN A 442 -10.94 -37.46 -3.28
CA GLN A 442 -10.02 -37.10 -2.22
C GLN A 442 -8.67 -37.75 -2.51
N HIS A 443 -7.61 -36.99 -2.28
CA HIS A 443 -6.25 -37.45 -2.40
C HIS A 443 -5.61 -37.54 -1.02
N PHE A 444 -4.91 -38.64 -0.75
CA PHE A 444 -4.36 -38.94 0.57
C PHE A 444 -2.86 -39.12 0.45
N PHE A 445 -2.12 -38.49 1.35
CA PHE A 445 -0.68 -38.66 1.44
C PHE A 445 -0.23 -38.66 2.90
N ALA A 446 0.80 -39.44 3.19
CA ALA A 446 1.48 -39.44 4.47
C ALA A 446 2.75 -38.57 4.36
N LEU A 447 2.87 -37.58 5.24
CA LEU A 447 4.07 -36.78 5.40
C LEU A 447 4.90 -37.35 6.56
N LEU A 448 6.15 -37.69 6.29
CA LEU A 448 7.10 -38.22 7.25
C LEU A 448 8.18 -37.16 7.51
N GLU A 449 8.22 -36.60 8.71
CA GLU A 449 9.23 -35.63 9.15
C GLU A 449 10.41 -36.39 9.78
N THR A 450 11.63 -35.98 9.46
CA THR A 450 12.87 -36.60 9.96
C THR A 450 13.49 -35.83 11.12
N ASP A 451 14.45 -36.42 11.81
CA ASP A 451 15.21 -35.81 12.90
C ASP A 451 16.15 -34.67 12.47
N HIS A 452 16.31 -34.46 11.16
CA HIS A 452 17.15 -33.41 10.57
C HIS A 452 16.33 -32.38 9.78
N ASP A 453 15.08 -32.13 10.20
CA ASP A 453 14.13 -31.19 9.56
C ASP A 453 13.79 -31.52 8.09
N GLY A 454 14.14 -32.73 7.63
CA GLY A 454 13.76 -33.26 6.33
C GLY A 454 12.31 -33.74 6.32
N ALA A 455 11.71 -33.81 5.14
CA ALA A 455 10.35 -34.32 4.97
C ALA A 455 10.24 -35.24 3.77
N VAL A 456 9.46 -36.31 3.89
CA VAL A 456 9.16 -37.24 2.81
C VAL A 456 7.65 -37.35 2.66
N ALA A 457 7.13 -37.03 1.47
CA ALA A 457 5.74 -37.30 1.13
C ALA A 457 5.62 -38.69 0.48
N VAL A 458 4.72 -39.51 0.99
CA VAL A 458 4.42 -40.84 0.49
C VAL A 458 2.95 -40.93 0.12
N GLU A 459 2.66 -41.27 -1.12
CA GLU A 459 1.31 -41.23 -1.67
C GLU A 459 1.10 -42.25 -2.80
N MET A 460 -0.16 -42.53 -3.10
CA MET A 460 -0.56 -43.34 -4.26
C MET A 460 -1.21 -42.41 -5.28
N LEU A 461 -0.62 -42.32 -6.46
CA LEU A 461 -1.07 -41.51 -7.58
C LEU A 461 -2.32 -42.13 -8.24
N ARG A 462 -2.96 -41.36 -9.12
CA ARG A 462 -4.22 -41.75 -9.78
C ARG A 462 -4.07 -42.96 -10.70
N ASP A 463 -2.89 -43.15 -11.27
CA ASP A 463 -2.57 -44.31 -12.10
C ASP A 463 -2.30 -45.58 -11.28
N GLY A 464 -2.42 -45.49 -9.94
CA GLY A 464 -2.13 -46.57 -9.01
C GLY A 464 -0.65 -46.73 -8.69
N SER A 465 0.23 -45.96 -9.33
CA SER A 465 1.64 -45.92 -8.96
C SER A 465 1.83 -45.22 -7.61
N PHE A 466 2.92 -45.53 -6.91
CA PHE A 466 3.26 -44.89 -5.65
C PHE A 466 4.37 -43.87 -5.87
N ALA A 467 4.27 -42.75 -5.16
CA ALA A 467 5.30 -41.72 -5.14
C ALA A 467 5.94 -41.64 -3.76
N TRP A 468 7.27 -41.61 -3.75
CA TRP A 468 8.12 -41.32 -2.60
C TRP A 468 8.93 -40.08 -2.93
N VAL A 469 8.49 -38.94 -2.43
CA VAL A 469 9.07 -37.63 -2.77
C VAL A 469 9.77 -37.07 -1.55
N GLU A 470 11.10 -37.08 -1.60
CA GLU A 470 11.96 -36.44 -0.59
C GLU A 470 11.96 -34.93 -0.84
N SER A 471 11.67 -34.15 0.20
CA SER A 471 11.59 -32.68 0.19
C SER A 471 10.74 -32.12 -0.97
N PRO A 472 9.41 -32.40 -1.00
CA PRO A 472 8.55 -31.90 -2.07
C PRO A 472 8.59 -30.36 -2.12
N ALA A 473 8.89 -29.80 -3.29
CA ALA A 473 9.00 -28.35 -3.46
C ALA A 473 7.70 -27.60 -3.18
N ASP A 474 6.56 -28.28 -3.34
CA ASP A 474 5.19 -27.80 -3.14
C ASP A 474 4.60 -28.19 -1.77
N LEU A 475 5.40 -28.78 -0.86
CA LEU A 475 4.91 -29.34 0.40
C LEU A 475 4.09 -28.34 1.22
N GLU A 476 4.53 -27.09 1.32
CA GLU A 476 3.81 -26.07 2.09
C GLU A 476 2.49 -25.65 1.43
N ALA A 477 2.44 -25.61 0.09
CA ALA A 477 1.20 -25.37 -0.64
C ALA A 477 0.20 -26.52 -0.42
N ARG A 478 0.67 -27.77 -0.51
CA ARG A 478 -0.13 -28.97 -0.23
C ARG A 478 -0.62 -29.01 1.22
N LYS A 479 0.24 -28.76 2.21
CA LYS A 479 -0.16 -28.68 3.63
C LYS A 479 -1.22 -27.60 3.89
N ALA A 480 -1.19 -26.49 3.15
CA ALA A 480 -2.19 -25.43 3.27
C ALA A 480 -3.55 -25.82 2.67
N GLN A 481 -3.57 -26.65 1.63
CA GLN A 481 -4.78 -27.18 0.99
C GLN A 481 -5.35 -28.39 1.74
N ALA A 482 -4.48 -29.18 2.35
CA ALA A 482 -4.84 -30.42 3.00
C ALA A 482 -5.39 -30.23 4.41
N LYS A 483 -6.23 -31.19 4.81
CA LYS A 483 -6.68 -31.39 6.18
C LYS A 483 -5.90 -32.52 6.81
N VAL A 484 -5.43 -32.30 8.05
CA VAL A 484 -4.82 -33.38 8.85
C VAL A 484 -5.92 -34.35 9.28
N ILE A 485 -5.77 -35.63 8.92
CA ILE A 485 -6.61 -36.73 9.41
C ILE A 485 -6.06 -37.29 10.72
N ARG A 486 -4.75 -37.54 10.73
CA ARG A 486 -4.06 -38.17 11.87
C ARG A 486 -2.62 -37.71 11.92
N ALA A 487 -2.07 -37.59 13.11
CA ALA A 487 -0.65 -37.32 13.36
C ALA A 487 -0.15 -38.23 14.47
N ALA A 488 1.11 -38.64 14.40
CA ALA A 488 1.76 -39.47 15.41
C ALA A 488 3.26 -39.19 15.50
N GLU A 489 3.79 -39.30 16.71
CA GLU A 489 5.22 -39.27 16.99
C GLU A 489 5.81 -40.67 16.81
N CYS A 490 6.88 -40.76 16.03
CA CYS A 490 7.53 -42.02 15.68
C CYS A 490 8.63 -42.34 16.69
N SER A 491 8.40 -43.37 17.52
CA SER A 491 9.32 -43.80 18.57
C SER A 491 10.18 -45.01 18.18
N MET A 492 9.86 -45.66 17.07
CA MET A 492 10.54 -46.88 16.62
C MET A 492 11.94 -46.63 16.03
N GLY A 493 12.30 -45.36 15.79
CA GLY A 493 13.60 -44.98 15.26
C GLY A 493 13.90 -45.49 13.85
N TYR A 494 12.86 -45.81 13.06
CA TYR A 494 13.02 -46.25 11.67
C TYR A 494 13.80 -45.22 10.88
N THR A 495 14.81 -45.68 10.16
CA THR A 495 15.47 -44.87 9.15
C THR A 495 14.60 -44.71 7.91
N VAL A 496 14.83 -43.64 7.14
CA VAL A 496 14.19 -43.40 5.84
C VAL A 496 14.35 -44.63 4.93
N GLN A 497 15.55 -45.25 4.90
CA GLN A 497 15.81 -46.43 4.08
C GLN A 497 15.03 -47.67 4.52
N GLU A 498 15.00 -47.97 5.82
CA GLU A 498 14.25 -49.12 6.35
C GLU A 498 12.75 -48.99 6.07
N LEU A 499 12.21 -47.79 6.28
CA LEU A 499 10.80 -47.53 6.02
C LEU A 499 10.48 -47.64 4.53
N ARG A 500 11.35 -47.11 3.65
CA ARG A 500 11.19 -47.21 2.20
C ARG A 500 11.09 -48.66 1.75
N SER A 501 11.94 -49.54 2.27
CA SER A 501 11.86 -50.99 1.97
C SER A 501 10.52 -51.61 2.39
N ARG A 502 9.99 -51.22 3.55
CA ARG A 502 8.69 -51.72 4.05
C ARG A 502 7.48 -51.14 3.33
N VAL A 503 7.57 -49.89 2.87
CA VAL A 503 6.49 -49.28 2.09
C VAL A 503 6.29 -50.03 0.77
N THR A 504 7.37 -50.51 0.14
CA THR A 504 7.28 -51.39 -1.05
C THR A 504 6.57 -52.73 -0.74
N GLU A 505 6.68 -53.24 0.50
CA GLU A 505 5.92 -54.44 0.91
C GLU A 505 4.44 -54.11 1.15
N ALA A 506 4.15 -52.96 1.76
CA ALA A 506 2.79 -52.48 2.01
C ALA A 506 2.03 -52.16 0.71
N GLU A 507 2.74 -51.71 -0.33
CA GLU A 507 2.22 -51.50 -1.68
C GLU A 507 1.49 -52.76 -2.20
N ALA A 508 2.11 -53.94 -2.04
CA ALA A 508 1.53 -55.20 -2.50
C ALA A 508 0.23 -55.57 -1.75
N ALA A 509 0.01 -55.01 -0.55
CA ALA A 509 -1.17 -55.29 0.27
C ALA A 509 -2.33 -54.29 0.01
N ALA A 510 -2.04 -53.05 -0.38
CA ALA A 510 -3.04 -52.03 -0.63
C ALA A 510 -3.64 -52.17 -2.04
N ARG A 511 -4.86 -52.70 -2.14
CA ARG A 511 -5.58 -52.98 -3.41
C ARG A 511 -6.04 -51.71 -4.16
N GLY A 512 -5.13 -50.81 -4.50
CA GLY A 512 -5.43 -49.59 -5.27
C GLY A 512 -6.27 -48.54 -4.55
N ASP A 513 -6.51 -48.69 -3.24
CA ASP A 513 -7.18 -47.68 -2.42
C ASP A 513 -6.13 -46.72 -1.84
N ARG A 514 -6.14 -45.48 -2.34
CA ARG A 514 -5.22 -44.40 -1.96
C ARG A 514 -5.24 -44.10 -0.46
N ARG A 515 -6.43 -44.14 0.16
CA ARG A 515 -6.58 -43.90 1.59
C ARG A 515 -5.97 -45.04 2.38
N CYS A 516 -6.31 -46.29 2.01
CA CYS A 516 -5.76 -47.46 2.68
C CYS A 516 -4.23 -47.51 2.59
N TYR A 517 -3.66 -47.11 1.44
CA TYR A 517 -2.22 -47.02 1.27
C TYR A 517 -1.59 -45.98 2.22
N ALA A 518 -2.09 -44.74 2.23
CA ALA A 518 -1.55 -43.70 3.10
C ALA A 518 -1.73 -44.03 4.61
N GLU A 519 -2.86 -44.65 4.97
CA GLU A 519 -3.08 -45.18 6.33
C GLU A 519 -2.11 -46.33 6.66
N ALA A 520 -1.83 -47.23 5.72
CA ALA A 520 -0.86 -48.32 5.91
C ALA A 520 0.56 -47.78 6.14
N VAL A 521 0.99 -46.77 5.36
CA VAL A 521 2.28 -46.11 5.56
C VAL A 521 2.36 -45.48 6.95
N LEU A 522 1.31 -44.78 7.38
CA LEU A 522 1.25 -44.22 8.74
C LEU A 522 1.35 -45.33 9.78
N LEU A 523 0.61 -46.44 9.62
CA LEU A 523 0.64 -47.57 10.54
C LEU A 523 2.04 -48.19 10.67
N LEU A 524 2.85 -48.25 9.60
CA LEU A 524 4.21 -48.81 9.65
C LEU A 524 5.11 -48.09 10.66
N VAL A 525 4.94 -46.77 10.81
CA VAL A 525 5.76 -45.94 11.69
C VAL A 525 5.18 -45.72 13.08
N LEU A 526 3.92 -46.15 13.31
CA LEU A 526 3.33 -46.13 14.64
C LEU A 526 3.98 -47.16 15.55
N SER A 527 4.07 -46.81 16.83
CA SER A 527 4.36 -47.81 17.86
C SER A 527 3.30 -48.91 17.82
N ALA A 528 3.70 -50.15 18.15
CA ALA A 528 2.76 -51.26 18.16
C ALA A 528 1.53 -50.92 19.00
N ARG A 529 1.72 -50.22 20.12
CA ARG A 529 0.66 -49.66 20.96
C ARG A 529 -0.43 -49.08 20.07
N GLU A 530 -0.17 -48.04 19.29
CA GLU A 530 -1.19 -47.27 18.57
C GLU A 530 -1.88 -47.99 17.41
N LYS A 531 -1.45 -49.21 17.08
CA LYS A 531 -2.09 -50.06 16.07
C LYS A 531 -3.25 -50.84 16.69
N ALA A 532 -4.32 -51.03 15.90
CA ALA A 532 -5.31 -52.05 16.20
C ALA A 532 -4.67 -53.44 16.04
N TRP A 533 -5.20 -54.45 16.74
CA TRP A 533 -4.70 -55.82 16.70
C TRP A 533 -4.57 -56.36 15.26
N ALA A 534 -5.56 -56.11 14.41
CA ALA A 534 -5.56 -56.54 13.02
C ALA A 534 -4.48 -55.86 12.17
N ALA A 535 -3.93 -54.73 12.62
CA ALA A 535 -2.84 -54.02 11.97
C ALA A 535 -1.46 -54.38 12.55
N LEU A 536 -1.40 -55.24 13.59
CA LEU A 536 -0.15 -55.81 14.08
C LEU A 536 0.31 -56.92 13.14
N SER A 537 1.61 -56.95 12.84
CA SER A 537 2.25 -58.10 12.18
C SER A 537 2.11 -59.38 13.04
N GLU A 538 2.22 -60.57 12.44
CA GLU A 538 2.15 -61.83 13.18
C GLU A 538 3.18 -61.89 14.31
N HIS A 539 4.36 -61.31 14.10
CA HIS A 539 5.39 -61.19 15.13
C HIS A 539 4.94 -60.27 16.28
N GLU A 540 4.41 -59.09 15.97
CA GLU A 540 3.86 -58.17 16.98
C GLU A 540 2.67 -58.78 17.72
N GLN A 541 1.79 -59.52 17.05
CA GLN A 541 0.68 -60.24 17.69
C GLN A 541 1.21 -61.31 18.65
N SER A 542 2.22 -62.08 18.25
CA SER A 542 2.86 -63.06 19.14
C SER A 542 3.50 -62.39 20.36
N LEU A 543 4.18 -61.25 20.18
CA LEU A 543 4.73 -60.46 21.29
C LEU A 543 3.62 -59.90 22.19
N ALA A 544 2.51 -59.41 21.62
CA ALA A 544 1.35 -58.93 22.37
C ALA A 544 0.67 -60.05 23.16
N GLN A 545 0.60 -61.26 22.60
CA GLN A 545 0.15 -62.45 23.32
C GLN A 545 1.08 -62.81 24.47
N LYS A 546 2.41 -62.77 24.27
CA LYS A 546 3.40 -62.98 25.33
C LYS A 546 3.32 -61.92 26.43
N LEU A 547 2.92 -60.71 26.06
CA LEU A 547 2.62 -59.63 27.00
C LEU A 547 1.36 -59.93 27.83
N GLY A 548 0.50 -60.86 27.38
CA GLY A 548 -0.76 -61.21 28.03
C GLY A 548 -1.95 -60.42 27.49
N ALA A 549 -1.85 -59.83 26.31
CA ALA A 549 -2.95 -59.15 25.65
C ALA A 549 -3.67 -60.08 24.65
N SER A 550 -5.00 -60.11 24.71
CA SER A 550 -5.85 -60.67 23.66
C SER A 550 -6.14 -59.61 22.59
N ALA A 551 -6.70 -60.02 21.45
CA ALA A 551 -7.10 -59.08 20.40
C ALA A 551 -8.09 -58.01 20.90
N GLU A 552 -9.08 -58.42 21.70
CA GLU A 552 -10.04 -57.51 22.30
C GLU A 552 -9.38 -56.62 23.35
N GLY A 553 -8.59 -57.19 24.27
CA GLY A 553 -7.89 -56.44 25.32
C GLY A 553 -6.87 -55.43 24.79
N TRP A 554 -6.24 -55.72 23.63
CA TRP A 554 -5.35 -54.80 22.95
C TRP A 554 -6.09 -53.60 22.37
N ASN A 555 -7.17 -53.86 21.62
CA ASN A 555 -7.96 -52.83 20.96
C ASN A 555 -8.66 -51.91 21.96
N THR A 556 -9.17 -52.45 23.05
CA THR A 556 -9.86 -51.68 24.11
C THR A 556 -8.90 -51.06 25.13
N ARG A 557 -7.61 -51.43 25.10
CA ARG A 557 -6.61 -51.10 26.12
C ARG A 557 -6.94 -51.65 27.51
N GLN A 558 -7.72 -52.72 27.59
CA GLN A 558 -8.17 -53.32 28.86
C GLN A 558 -7.46 -54.62 29.20
N ALA A 559 -6.43 -55.04 28.47
CA ALA A 559 -5.62 -56.18 28.90
C ALA A 559 -4.97 -55.90 30.27
N ASP A 560 -5.03 -56.87 31.19
CA ASP A 560 -4.55 -56.74 32.58
C ASP A 560 -3.11 -56.24 32.67
N VAL A 561 -2.28 -56.58 31.69
CA VAL A 561 -0.87 -56.16 31.62
C VAL A 561 -0.73 -54.64 31.55
N PHE A 562 -1.65 -53.91 30.92
CA PHE A 562 -1.61 -52.44 30.85
C PHE A 562 -1.93 -51.76 32.19
N GLY A 563 -2.47 -52.50 33.17
CA GLY A 563 -2.68 -52.03 34.53
C GLY A 563 -1.47 -52.21 35.46
N GLN A 564 -0.39 -52.85 34.99
CA GLN A 564 0.80 -53.11 35.78
C GLN A 564 1.88 -52.04 35.56
N ASP A 565 2.57 -51.64 36.63
CA ASP A 565 3.75 -50.80 36.54
C ASP A 565 4.90 -51.54 35.84
N TRP A 566 5.75 -50.82 35.11
CA TRP A 566 6.87 -51.43 34.37
C TRP A 566 7.74 -52.38 35.21
N PRO A 567 8.14 -52.06 36.47
CA PRO A 567 8.93 -52.98 37.28
C PRO A 567 8.20 -54.24 37.73
N ARG A 568 6.85 -54.26 37.67
CA ARG A 568 6.02 -55.39 38.08
C ARG A 568 5.81 -56.40 36.96
N LEU A 569 6.07 -56.01 35.72
CA LEU A 569 6.03 -56.93 34.58
C LEU A 569 7.08 -58.04 34.74
N ALA A 570 6.68 -59.28 34.44
CA ALA A 570 7.62 -60.39 34.35
C ALA A 570 8.74 -60.07 33.34
N ALA A 571 9.93 -60.66 33.50
CA ALA A 571 11.06 -60.38 32.61
C ALA A 571 10.72 -60.64 31.13
N GLU A 572 9.95 -61.69 30.85
CA GLU A 572 9.47 -62.01 29.50
C GLU A 572 8.47 -60.97 28.98
N GLN A 573 7.57 -60.48 29.82
CA GLN A 573 6.63 -59.42 29.47
C GLN A 573 7.35 -58.10 29.19
N ARG A 574 8.35 -57.74 30.00
CA ARG A 574 9.19 -56.55 29.74
C ARG A 574 9.93 -56.67 28.42
N SER A 575 10.55 -57.82 28.16
CA SER A 575 11.24 -58.06 26.90
C SER A 575 10.29 -58.00 25.69
N ALA A 576 9.08 -58.55 25.83
CA ALA A 576 8.04 -58.44 24.79
C ALA A 576 7.55 -57.00 24.59
N ALA A 577 7.38 -56.24 25.68
CA ALA A 577 7.02 -54.83 25.63
C ALA A 577 8.13 -54.00 24.97
N GLU A 578 9.38 -54.20 25.32
CA GLU A 578 10.54 -53.56 24.70
C GLU A 578 10.60 -53.86 23.19
N ALA A 579 10.38 -55.12 22.80
CA ALA A 579 10.33 -55.51 21.39
C ALA A 579 9.14 -54.89 20.62
N LEU A 580 8.06 -54.52 21.31
CA LEU A 580 6.90 -53.79 20.77
C LEU A 580 7.10 -52.25 20.77
N GLY A 581 8.29 -51.78 21.14
CA GLY A 581 8.64 -50.36 21.18
C GLY A 581 8.22 -49.63 22.46
N PHE A 582 7.85 -50.36 23.52
CA PHE A 582 7.60 -49.75 24.82
C PHE A 582 8.90 -49.61 25.61
N CYS A 583 8.98 -48.57 26.43
CA CYS A 583 10.02 -48.41 27.43
C CYS A 583 9.37 -48.06 28.76
N GLU A 584 10.15 -48.04 29.85
CA GLU A 584 9.66 -47.67 31.18
C GLU A 584 8.89 -46.33 31.16
N VAL A 585 9.39 -45.36 30.40
CA VAL A 585 8.79 -44.02 30.28
C VAL A 585 7.47 -44.06 29.51
N SER A 586 7.35 -44.84 28.43
CA SER A 586 6.13 -44.90 27.60
C SER A 586 5.08 -45.88 28.14
N TRP A 587 5.48 -46.81 29.01
CA TRP A 587 4.59 -47.80 29.62
C TRP A 587 3.72 -47.23 30.74
N CYS A 588 4.28 -46.39 31.62
CA CYS A 588 3.62 -45.93 32.84
C CYS A 588 2.34 -45.11 32.56
N PRO A 589 1.15 -45.62 32.96
CA PRO A 589 -0.11 -44.89 32.80
C PRO A 589 -0.22 -43.65 33.70
N SER A 590 0.49 -43.63 34.84
CA SER A 590 0.37 -42.57 35.86
C SER A 590 1.10 -41.28 35.50
N ALA A 591 2.28 -41.35 34.86
CA ALA A 591 3.08 -40.17 34.54
C ALA A 591 2.40 -39.22 33.53
N ALA A 592 1.57 -39.75 32.62
CA ALA A 592 0.79 -38.94 31.69
C ALA A 592 -0.46 -38.31 32.34
N ARG A 593 -1.07 -38.98 33.34
CA ARG A 593 -2.24 -38.49 34.07
C ARG A 593 -1.86 -37.44 35.11
N GLU A 594 -0.68 -37.54 35.71
CA GLU A 594 -0.15 -36.51 36.61
C GLU A 594 0.38 -35.28 35.85
N ARG A 595 0.93 -35.43 34.63
CA ARG A 595 1.33 -34.27 33.79
C ARG A 595 0.16 -33.52 33.16
N SER A 596 -1.00 -34.15 32.96
CA SER A 596 -2.21 -33.46 32.49
C SER A 596 -2.97 -32.78 33.63
N VAL A 597 -2.90 -33.31 34.85
CA VAL A 597 -3.50 -32.68 36.06
C VAL A 597 -2.57 -31.62 36.69
N ALA A 598 -1.25 -31.76 36.57
CA ALA A 598 -0.29 -30.73 36.99
C ALA A 598 -0.24 -29.51 36.04
N LYS A 599 -0.86 -29.60 34.85
CA LYS A 599 -1.08 -28.46 33.94
C LYS A 599 -2.34 -27.64 34.24
N THR A 600 -3.10 -28.01 35.29
CA THR A 600 -4.26 -27.27 35.80
C THR A 600 -4.04 -26.71 37.20
N ALA A 601 -2.79 -26.49 37.62
CA ALA A 601 -2.54 -25.38 38.54
C ALA A 601 -2.81 -24.08 37.76
N PRO A 602 -3.64 -23.15 38.26
CA PRO A 602 -3.83 -21.87 37.59
C PRO A 602 -2.45 -21.25 37.40
N ALA A 603 -2.09 -20.97 36.16
CA ALA A 603 -0.93 -20.12 35.88
C ALA A 603 -1.04 -18.89 36.79
N PRO A 604 0.05 -18.46 37.47
CA PRO A 604 0.02 -17.22 38.23
C PRO A 604 -0.57 -16.17 37.30
N ALA A 605 -1.65 -15.52 37.74
CA ALA A 605 -2.38 -14.56 36.93
C ALA A 605 -1.36 -13.66 36.22
N GLN A 606 -1.30 -13.78 34.89
CA GLN A 606 -0.43 -12.94 34.09
C GLN A 606 -0.91 -11.52 34.32
N LYS A 607 -0.21 -10.77 35.17
CA LYS A 607 -0.37 -9.32 35.25
C LYS A 607 -0.22 -8.82 33.81
N LYS A 608 -1.18 -8.01 33.35
CA LYS A 608 -0.97 -7.31 32.08
C LYS A 608 0.31 -6.50 32.21
N VAL A 609 1.02 -6.29 31.10
CA VAL A 609 2.26 -5.48 31.10
C VAL A 609 2.00 -4.10 31.74
N GLU A 610 0.79 -3.59 31.58
CA GLU A 610 0.25 -2.36 32.18
C GLU A 610 0.26 -2.35 33.72
N ASP A 611 0.18 -3.52 34.37
CA ASP A 611 0.09 -3.69 35.83
C ASP A 611 1.45 -4.03 36.48
N LEU A 612 2.51 -4.10 35.68
CA LEU A 612 3.87 -4.34 36.15
C LEU A 612 4.52 -3.03 36.60
N SER A 613 5.29 -3.08 37.68
CA SER A 613 6.16 -1.98 38.07
C SER A 613 7.18 -1.68 36.96
N LYS A 614 7.68 -0.45 36.93
CA LYS A 614 8.69 -0.04 35.94
C LYS A 614 9.94 -0.93 36.01
N GLU A 615 10.38 -1.34 37.20
CA GLU A 615 11.51 -2.26 37.36
C GLU A 615 11.23 -3.65 36.78
N GLU A 616 10.01 -4.17 36.92
CA GLU A 616 9.60 -5.46 36.34
C GLU A 616 9.56 -5.38 34.80
N GLN A 617 9.06 -4.27 34.23
CA GLN A 617 9.06 -4.06 32.78
C GLN A 617 10.48 -3.97 32.22
N GLU A 618 11.37 -3.25 32.90
CA GLU A 618 12.78 -3.12 32.51
C GLU A 618 13.52 -4.46 32.61
N ALA A 619 13.25 -5.27 33.64
CA ALA A 619 13.84 -6.60 33.79
C ALA A 619 13.39 -7.57 32.68
N ILE A 620 12.10 -7.56 32.32
CA ILE A 620 11.56 -8.38 31.22
C ILE A 620 12.15 -7.94 29.88
N MET A 621 12.26 -6.63 29.64
CA MET A 621 12.93 -6.08 28.46
C MET A 621 14.40 -6.49 28.41
N ALA A 622 15.14 -6.39 29.53
CA ALA A 622 16.55 -6.76 29.59
C ALA A 622 16.76 -8.27 29.34
N GLU A 623 15.90 -9.13 29.88
CA GLU A 623 15.94 -10.58 29.63
C GLU A 623 15.61 -10.90 28.17
N TRP A 624 14.60 -10.22 27.60
CA TRP A 624 14.23 -10.38 26.19
C TRP A 624 15.37 -9.94 25.26
N VAL A 625 16.02 -8.80 25.54
CA VAL A 625 17.18 -8.31 24.79
C VAL A 625 18.34 -9.30 24.88
N LYS A 626 18.64 -9.82 26.07
CA LYS A 626 19.71 -10.81 26.28
C LYS A 626 19.44 -12.10 25.51
N LYS A 627 18.20 -12.58 25.49
CA LYS A 627 17.80 -13.81 24.79
C LYS A 627 17.78 -13.63 23.27
N THR A 628 17.43 -12.44 22.79
CA THR A 628 17.28 -12.15 21.36
C THR A 628 18.62 -11.82 20.70
N TYR A 629 19.51 -11.13 21.41
CA TYR A 629 20.75 -10.60 20.83
C TYR A 629 22.02 -11.24 21.36
N GLY A 630 21.93 -12.18 22.32
CA GLY A 630 23.10 -12.94 22.82
C GLY A 630 24.19 -12.07 23.46
N VAL A 631 23.86 -10.85 23.88
CA VAL A 631 24.82 -9.92 24.48
C VAL A 631 24.95 -10.25 25.97
N GLY A 632 26.06 -10.89 26.34
CA GLY A 632 26.54 -10.90 27.71
C GLY A 632 27.03 -9.50 28.08
N ALA A 633 26.67 -9.04 29.28
CA ALA A 633 27.08 -7.74 29.82
C ALA A 633 28.60 -7.58 29.87
#